data_AF-A0A961NWW1-F1
#
_entry.id   AF-A0A961NWW1-F1
#
_cell.length_a   1.000
_cell.length_b   1.000
_cell.length_c   1.000
_cell.angle_alpha   90.00
_cell.angle_beta   90.00
_cell.angle_gamma   90.00
#
_symmetry.space_group_name_H-M   'P 1'
#
loop_
_entity.id
_entity.type
_entity.pdbx_description
1 polymer ?
#
loop_
_entity_poly.entity_id
_entity_poly.type
_entity_poly.pdbx_seq_one_letter_code
_entity_poly.pdbx_strand_id
1 'polypeptide(L)' 'VEAFERMLIDNTMRRHKGSIVGVMEELCLPRRTLNEKMAKYGLQRSDYL' A
#
# COMPACT_ATOMS: atom_id res chain seq x y z
N VAL A 1 -0.81 -14.18 8.41
CA VAL A 1 -1.25 -13.60 7.11
C VAL A 1 -1.23 -12.07 7.15
N GLU A 2 -1.86 -11.42 8.13
CA GLU A 2 -1.92 -9.95 8.21
C GLU A 2 -0.55 -9.25 8.23
N ALA A 3 0.44 -9.81 8.93
CA ALA A 3 1.80 -9.26 8.96
C ALA A 3 2.48 -9.27 7.57
N PHE A 4 2.23 -10.31 6.77
CA PHE A 4 2.76 -10.41 5.41
C PHE A 4 2.11 -9.39 4.49
N GLU A 5 0.78 -9.25 4.57
CA GLU A 5 0.04 -8.30 3.74
C GLU A 5 0.42 -6.85 4.04
N ARG A 6 0.57 -6.50 5.33
CA ARG A 6 1.12 -5.20 5.74
C ARG A 6 2.51 -4.97 5.17
N MET A 7 3.41 -5.96 5.30
CA MET A 7 4.79 -5.85 4.81
C MET A 7 4.85 -5.65 3.30
N LEU A 8 4.00 -6.35 2.53
CA LEU A 8 3.93 -6.24 1.09
C LEU A 8 3.51 -4.83 0.65
N ILE A 9 2.46 -4.28 1.27
CA ILE A 9 1.98 -2.93 0.97
C ILE A 9 3.02 -1.87 1.39
N ASP A 10 3.62 -1.99 2.58
CA ASP A 10 4.66 -1.06 3.04
C ASP A 10 5.88 -1.04 2.10
N ASN A 11 6.38 -2.21 1.69
CA ASN A 11 7.51 -2.30 0.77
C ASN A 11 7.19 -1.65 -0.59
N THR A 12 6.00 -1.92 -1.12
CA THR A 12 5.57 -1.39 -2.41
C THR A 12 5.36 0.13 -2.34
N MET A 13 4.77 0.64 -1.27
CA MET A 13 4.61 2.07 -1.01
C MET A 13 5.95 2.81 -0.96
N ARG A 14 6.96 2.24 -0.29
CA ARG A 14 8.33 2.79 -0.27
C ARG A 14 8.97 2.80 -1.66
N ARG A 15 8.85 1.71 -2.42
CA ARG A 15 9.43 1.57 -3.77
C ARG A 15 8.84 2.59 -4.75
N HIS A 16 7.53 2.81 -4.66
CA HIS A 16 6.78 3.74 -5.50
C HIS A 16 6.72 5.17 -4.94
N LYS A 17 7.44 5.47 -3.85
CA LYS A 17 7.48 6.80 -3.21
C LYS A 17 6.07 7.38 -2.97
N GLY A 18 5.20 6.55 -2.40
CA GLY A 18 3.82 6.93 -2.12
C GLY A 18 2.92 7.11 -3.35
N SER A 19 3.35 6.68 -4.55
CA SER A 19 2.50 6.67 -5.75
C SER A 19 1.44 5.58 -5.64
N ILE A 20 0.20 5.99 -5.34
CA ILE A 20 -0.95 5.07 -5.21
C ILE A 20 -1.21 4.31 -6.51
N VAL A 21 -1.06 4.95 -7.66
CA VAL A 21 -1.27 4.31 -8.96
C VAL A 21 -0.23 3.22 -9.20
N GLY A 22 1.05 3.49 -8.91
CA GLY A 22 2.12 2.50 -9.07
C GLY A 22 1.94 1.30 -8.14
N VAL A 23 1.50 1.52 -6.90
CA VAL A 23 1.17 0.43 -5.96
C VAL A 23 -0.03 -0.39 -6.44
N MET A 24 -1.06 0.26 -7.00
CA MET A 24 -2.22 -0.44 -7.57
C MET A 24 -1.83 -1.34 -8.74
N GLU A 25 -0.97 -0.85 -9.64
CA GLU A 25 -0.50 -1.60 -10.79
C GLU A 25 0.39 -2.78 -10.38
N GLU A 26 1.33 -2.57 -9.44
CA GLU A 26 2.25 -3.64 -9.00
C GLU A 26 1.53 -4.74 -8.20
N LEU A 27 0.61 -4.37 -7.31
CA LEU A 27 -0.12 -5.35 -6.48
C LEU A 27 -1.39 -5.87 -7.17
N CYS A 28 -1.71 -5.38 -8.37
CA CYS A 28 -2.97 -5.66 -9.08
C CYS A 28 -4.21 -5.43 -8.18
N LEU A 29 -4.19 -4.36 -7.38
CA LEU A 29 -5.27 -4.04 -6.44
C LEU A 29 -6.10 -2.84 -6.92
N PRO A 30 -7.44 -2.90 -6.83
CA PRO A 30 -8.26 -1.73 -7.05
C PRO A 30 -8.07 -0.71 -5.91
N ARG A 31 -8.18 0.58 -6.22
CA ARG A 31 -7.94 1.69 -5.28
C ARG A 31 -8.68 1.54 -3.95
N ARG A 32 -9.96 1.12 -3.98
CA ARG A 32 -10.77 0.94 -2.77
C ARG A 32 -10.18 -0.12 -1.83
N THR A 33 -9.81 -1.28 -2.37
CA THR A 33 -9.18 -2.35 -1.60
C THR A 33 -7.81 -1.93 -1.04
N LEU A 34 -7.01 -1.22 -1.83
CA LEU A 34 -5.73 -0.69 -1.34
C LEU A 34 -5.93 0.26 -0.15
N ASN A 35 -6.87 1.21 -0.27
CA ASN A 35 -7.17 2.15 0.81
C ASN A 35 -7.70 1.45 2.08
N GLU A 36 -8.60 0.48 1.93
CA GLU A 36 -9.13 -0.31 3.06
C GLU A 36 -8.00 -1.06 3.77
N LYS A 37 -7.07 -1.67 3.02
CA LYS A 37 -5.91 -2.35 3.60
C LYS A 37 -4.95 -1.36 4.26
N MET A 38 -4.65 -0.24 3.62
CA MET A 38 -3.80 0.80 4.22
C MET A 38 -4.39 1.33 5.53
N ALA A 39 -5.70 1.60 5.56
CA ALA A 39 -6.39 2.01 6.78
C ALA A 39 -6.36 0.92 7.86
N LYS A 40 -6.62 -0.34 7.48
CA LYS A 40 -6.57 -1.49 8.38
C LYS A 40 -5.18 -1.68 9.01
N TYR A 41 -4.12 -1.38 8.27
CA TYR A 41 -2.73 -1.54 8.73
C TYR A 41 -2.07 -0.26 9.25
N GLY A 42 -2.81 0.85 9.31
CA GLY A 42 -2.29 2.14 9.76
C GLY A 42 -1.17 2.70 8.87
N LEU A 43 -1.17 2.39 7.57
CA LEU A 43 -0.19 2.89 6.61
C LEU A 43 -0.73 4.21 6.02
N GLN A 44 -0.01 5.32 6.18
CA GLN A 44 -0.41 6.60 5.59
C GLN A 44 0.48 6.94 4.42
N ARG A 45 -0.13 7.43 3.33
CA ARG A 45 0.62 7.84 2.13
C ARG A 45 1.71 8.87 2.45
N SER A 46 1.44 9.78 3.39
CA SER A 46 2.37 10.83 3.84
C SER A 46 3.69 10.28 4.37
N ASP A 47 3.71 9.04 4.87
CA ASP A 47 4.92 8.40 5.40
C ASP A 47 5.89 7.96 4.28
N TYR A 48 5.46 8.04 3.02
CA TYR A 48 6.19 7.54 1.85
C TYR A 48 6.40 8.59 0.75
N LEU A 49 6.00 9.85 0.98
CA LEU A 49 6.20 10.97 0.04
C LEU A 49 7.64 11.52 0.11
#